data_AF-A0A2A3YBX1-F1
#
_entry.id   AF-A0A2A3YBX1-F1
#
_cell.length_a   1.000
_cell.length_b   1.000
_cell.length_c   1.000
_cell.angle_alpha   90.00
_cell.angle_beta   90.00
_cell.angle_gamma   90.00
#
_symmetry.space_group_name_H-M   'P 1'
#
loop_
_entity.id
_entity.type
_entity.pdbx_description
1 polymer ?
#
loop_
_entity_poly.entity_id
_entity_poly.type
_entity_poly.pdbx_seq_one_letter_code
_entity_poly.pdbx_strand_id
1 'polypeptide(L)'
;MGTVLKRWCAGTFLVAVVTFGTIACSSGDVPPTLSDDERARLVDRVEEQSSWIESPSCQVEVFRQDGDTTYGWADCMTSASASTSEQELLQGESYPFRIDGDQIRVPGDGGAYEEDLKEIFPEDLRAAIEEHSVGLP
;
A
#
# COMPACT_ATOMS: atom_id res chain seq x y z
N MET A 1 22.74 -20.04 -79.01
CA MET A 1 22.53 -18.65 -79.45
C MET A 1 21.18 -18.18 -78.92
N GLY A 2 21.09 -16.97 -78.35
CA GLY A 2 19.83 -16.33 -77.89
C GLY A 2 19.67 -16.29 -76.37
N THR A 3 20.46 -15.48 -75.66
CA THR A 3 20.14 -14.14 -75.11
C THR A 3 19.35 -14.13 -73.79
N VAL A 4 20.13 -13.88 -72.73
CA VAL A 4 19.84 -13.29 -71.42
C VAL A 4 18.62 -12.36 -71.32
N LEU A 5 17.79 -12.57 -70.28
CA LEU A 5 17.13 -11.46 -69.57
C LEU A 5 17.18 -11.70 -68.05
N LYS A 6 17.67 -10.67 -67.37
CA LYS A 6 18.11 -10.57 -65.98
C LYS A 6 17.00 -9.93 -65.17
N ARG A 7 16.54 -10.55 -64.08
CA ARG A 7 15.85 -9.82 -63.01
C ARG A 7 16.12 -10.45 -61.66
N TRP A 8 16.53 -9.60 -60.73
CA TRP A 8 17.26 -9.91 -59.51
C TRP A 8 16.39 -10.53 -58.41
N CYS A 9 17.01 -11.44 -57.65
CA CYS A 9 16.58 -11.85 -56.31
C CYS A 9 17.05 -10.81 -55.28
N ALA A 10 16.13 -10.33 -54.46
CA ALA A 10 16.34 -9.84 -53.10
C ALA A 10 14.94 -9.89 -52.46
N GLY A 11 14.61 -10.68 -51.45
CA GLY A 11 15.42 -11.03 -50.28
C GLY A 11 14.98 -10.12 -49.13
N THR A 12 13.81 -10.39 -48.52
CA THR A 12 13.52 -9.88 -47.17
C THR A 12 12.50 -10.78 -46.48
N PHE A 13 13.07 -11.59 -45.61
CA PHE A 13 12.48 -12.50 -44.65
C PHE A 13 12.14 -11.67 -43.41
N LEU A 14 10.87 -11.63 -42.97
CA LEU A 14 10.51 -11.08 -41.66
C LEU A 14 9.70 -12.12 -40.90
N VAL A 15 10.43 -12.93 -40.15
CA VAL A 15 9.91 -13.75 -39.04
C VAL A 15 9.77 -12.81 -37.84
N ALA A 16 8.54 -12.56 -37.41
CA ALA A 16 8.27 -11.85 -36.17
C ALA A 16 8.43 -12.82 -35.00
N VAL A 17 9.62 -12.83 -34.39
CA VAL A 17 9.87 -13.47 -33.09
C VAL A 17 9.38 -12.50 -32.02
N VAL A 18 8.22 -12.78 -31.41
CA VAL A 18 7.80 -12.10 -30.18
C VAL A 18 8.41 -12.83 -29.00
N THR A 19 9.68 -12.53 -28.70
CA THR A 19 10.29 -12.79 -27.39
C THR A 19 10.16 -11.51 -26.59
N PHE A 20 9.18 -11.45 -25.69
CA PHE A 20 9.25 -10.56 -24.53
C PHE A 20 9.58 -11.42 -23.32
N GLY A 21 10.88 -11.52 -23.06
CA GLY A 21 11.37 -11.80 -21.72
C GLY A 21 11.61 -10.47 -21.02
N THR A 22 11.10 -10.34 -19.80
CA THR A 22 11.73 -9.51 -18.77
C THR A 22 11.65 -10.28 -17.46
N ILE A 23 12.78 -10.84 -17.07
CA ILE A 23 13.06 -11.35 -15.73
C ILE A 23 13.27 -10.12 -14.82
N ALA A 24 12.67 -10.19 -13.63
CA ALA A 24 12.99 -9.48 -12.39
C ALA A 24 12.99 -7.93 -12.40
N CYS A 25 12.01 -7.36 -11.72
CA CYS A 25 12.28 -6.30 -10.75
C CYS A 25 12.12 -6.92 -9.35
N SER A 26 13.20 -7.53 -8.85
CA SER A 26 13.47 -7.50 -7.40
C SER A 26 14.01 -6.10 -7.15
N SER A 27 13.09 -5.17 -6.86
CA SER A 27 13.46 -3.84 -6.41
C SER A 27 13.67 -3.96 -4.90
N GLY A 28 14.95 -3.96 -4.52
CA GLY A 28 15.33 -3.76 -3.13
C GLY A 28 14.68 -2.51 -2.57
N ASP A 29 14.40 -2.61 -1.28
CA ASP A 29 13.90 -1.64 -0.32
C ASP A 29 14.08 -0.17 -0.73
N VAL A 30 13.14 0.34 -1.54
CA VAL A 30 12.79 1.76 -1.58
C VAL A 30 11.43 1.81 -0.92
N PRO A 31 11.21 2.65 0.13
CA PRO A 31 9.87 2.79 0.69
C PRO A 31 8.93 3.14 -0.46
N PRO A 32 7.82 2.41 -0.65
CA PRO A 32 6.93 2.65 -1.77
C PRO A 32 6.44 4.09 -1.69
N THR A 33 6.95 4.96 -2.56
CA THR A 33 6.39 6.30 -2.72
C THR A 33 5.07 6.10 -3.44
N LEU A 34 4.02 5.84 -2.67
CA LEU A 34 2.67 5.67 -3.20
C LEU A 34 2.27 6.93 -3.94
N SER A 35 1.64 6.75 -5.11
CA SER A 35 1.04 7.87 -5.82
C SER A 35 -0.05 8.49 -4.96
N ASP A 36 -0.33 9.79 -5.13
CA ASP A 36 -1.38 10.46 -4.37
C ASP A 36 -2.76 9.77 -4.53
N ASP A 37 -3.06 9.25 -5.72
CA ASP A 37 -4.27 8.47 -5.99
C ASP A 37 -4.33 7.14 -5.22
N GLU A 38 -3.18 6.47 -5.04
CA GLU A 38 -3.10 5.20 -4.30
C GLU A 38 -3.23 5.44 -2.80
N ARG A 39 -2.57 6.50 -2.30
CA ARG A 39 -2.70 6.92 -0.91
C ARG A 39 -4.12 7.34 -0.57
N ALA A 40 -4.80 8.09 -1.45
CA ALA A 40 -6.20 8.46 -1.27
C ALA A 40 -7.11 7.23 -1.15
N ARG A 41 -6.93 6.22 -2.01
CA ARG A 41 -7.70 4.96 -1.91
C ARG A 41 -7.45 4.19 -0.63
N LEU A 42 -6.22 4.21 -0.12
CA LEU A 42 -5.89 3.60 1.17
C LEU A 42 -6.55 4.35 2.33
N VAL A 43 -6.50 5.68 2.32
CA VAL A 43 -7.20 6.51 3.31
C VAL A 43 -8.70 6.21 3.30
N ASP A 44 -9.35 6.29 2.13
CA ASP A 44 -10.79 6.00 2.00
C ASP A 44 -11.15 4.62 2.56
N ARG A 45 -10.29 3.62 2.32
CA ARG A 45 -10.48 2.25 2.81
C ARG A 45 -10.31 2.15 4.33
N VAL A 46 -9.30 2.80 4.88
CA VAL A 46 -9.07 2.84 6.33
C VAL A 46 -10.24 3.55 7.01
N GLU A 47 -10.71 4.67 6.46
CA GLU A 47 -11.89 5.40 6.96
C GLU A 47 -13.17 4.56 6.90
N GLU A 48 -13.43 3.87 5.78
CA GLU A 48 -14.60 2.98 5.63
C GLU A 48 -14.61 1.86 6.66
N GLN A 49 -13.44 1.24 6.92
CA GLN A 49 -13.35 0.15 7.88
C GLN A 49 -13.24 0.62 9.33
N SER A 50 -12.85 1.88 9.57
CA SER A 50 -12.82 2.54 10.89
C SER A 50 -14.19 2.95 11.39
N SER A 51 -15.24 2.17 11.12
CA SER A 51 -16.62 2.52 11.48
C SER A 51 -16.87 2.63 12.99
N TRP A 52 -15.90 2.25 13.83
CA TRP A 52 -15.92 2.45 15.27
C TRP A 52 -15.55 3.88 15.70
N ILE A 53 -15.00 4.70 14.80
CA ILE A 53 -14.74 6.13 14.98
C ILE A 53 -15.90 6.89 14.31
N GLU A 54 -16.51 7.84 15.00
CA GLU A 54 -17.58 8.65 14.40
C GLU A 54 -16.99 9.62 13.36
N SER A 55 -17.41 9.51 12.09
CA SER A 55 -16.93 10.36 10.99
C SER A 55 -15.39 10.49 10.95
N PRO A 56 -14.67 9.37 10.75
CA PRO A 56 -13.21 9.37 10.82
C PRO A 56 -12.63 10.22 9.69
N SER A 57 -11.63 11.02 10.03
CA SER A 57 -10.68 11.57 9.06
C SER A 57 -9.31 10.97 9.37
N CYS A 58 -8.80 10.14 8.46
CA CYS A 58 -7.58 9.38 8.68
C CYS A 58 -6.41 9.88 7.83
N GLN A 59 -5.22 9.87 8.42
CA GLN A 59 -3.95 9.94 7.72
C GLN A 59 -3.29 8.57 7.79
N VAL A 60 -2.67 8.13 6.69
CA VAL A 60 -2.02 6.82 6.62
C VAL A 60 -0.56 6.99 6.23
N GLU A 61 0.29 6.28 6.96
CA GLU A 61 1.70 6.09 6.64
C GLU A 61 1.94 4.63 6.27
N VAL A 62 2.58 4.38 5.13
CA VAL A 62 2.84 3.02 4.65
C VAL A 62 4.29 2.67 4.88
N PHE A 63 4.50 1.62 5.66
CA PHE A 63 5.83 1.09 5.96
C PHE A 63 6.32 0.15 4.88
N ARG A 64 5.42 -0.69 4.35
CA ARG A 64 5.75 -1.69 3.31
C ARG A 64 4.53 -2.06 2.48
N GLN A 65 4.80 -2.42 1.22
CA GLN A 65 3.85 -3.10 0.35
C GLN A 65 4.48 -4.35 -0.25
N ASP A 66 3.87 -5.51 0.01
CA ASP A 66 4.27 -6.82 -0.47
C ASP A 66 3.16 -7.39 -1.36
N GLY A 67 3.23 -7.13 -2.67
CA GLY A 67 2.17 -7.51 -3.61
C GLY A 67 0.86 -6.80 -3.29
N ASP A 68 -0.18 -7.58 -2.99
CA ASP A 68 -1.52 -7.08 -2.60
C ASP A 68 -1.65 -6.82 -1.09
N THR A 69 -0.58 -7.00 -0.32
CA THR A 69 -0.56 -6.72 1.12
C THR A 69 0.13 -5.39 1.41
N THR A 70 -0.53 -4.52 2.19
CA THR A 70 0.01 -3.23 2.64
C THR A 70 0.09 -3.20 4.15
N TYR A 71 1.23 -2.77 4.70
CA TYR A 71 1.47 -2.61 6.12
C TYR A 71 1.72 -1.14 6.43
N GLY A 72 1.07 -0.61 7.46
CA GLY A 72 1.20 0.81 7.79
C GLY A 72 0.64 1.19 9.14
N TRP A 73 0.56 2.50 9.34
CA TRP A 73 0.02 3.16 10.51
C TRP A 73 -1.07 4.13 10.10
N ALA A 74 -2.18 4.12 10.83
CA ALA A 74 -3.28 5.04 10.62
C ALA A 74 -3.43 5.96 11.83
N ASP A 75 -3.54 7.25 11.59
CA ASP A 75 -3.91 8.26 12.56
C ASP A 75 -5.27 8.83 12.18
N CYS A 76 -6.31 8.38 12.87
CA CYS A 76 -7.68 8.76 12.61
C CYS A 76 -8.17 9.71 13.68
N MET A 77 -8.84 10.81 13.29
CA MET A 77 -9.49 11.73 14.22
C MET A 77 -10.98 11.79 13.93
N THR A 78 -11.81 11.90 14.97
CA THR A 78 -13.21 12.28 14.81
C THR A 78 -13.26 13.66 14.15
N SER A 79 -13.82 13.74 12.94
CA SER A 79 -14.00 15.03 12.29
C SER A 79 -15.02 15.86 13.07
N ALA A 80 -14.61 17.04 13.54
CA ALA A 80 -15.49 17.95 14.26
C ALA A 80 -16.64 18.36 13.33
N SER A 81 -17.86 17.90 13.63
CA SER A 81 -19.04 18.37 12.94
C SER A 81 -19.28 19.84 13.34
N ALA A 82 -19.81 20.67 12.43
CA ALA A 82 -20.03 22.11 12.67
C ALA A 82 -20.98 22.44 13.85
N SER A 83 -21.59 21.43 14.49
CA SER A 83 -22.51 21.55 15.64
C SER A 83 -21.87 21.13 16.96
N THR A 84 -20.63 20.66 16.91
CA THR A 84 -19.90 20.12 18.06
C THR A 84 -19.30 21.29 18.85
N SER A 85 -19.69 21.42 20.11
CA SER A 85 -19.18 22.45 21.01
C SER A 85 -17.67 22.33 21.12
N GLU A 86 -16.94 23.43 21.25
CA GLU A 86 -15.46 23.56 21.29
C GLU A 86 -14.72 22.68 22.34
N GLN A 87 -15.44 21.79 23.04
CA GLN A 87 -14.99 20.89 24.10
C GLN A 87 -15.22 19.39 23.84
N GLU A 88 -15.83 18.97 22.73
CA GLU A 88 -15.65 17.59 22.27
C GLU A 88 -14.21 17.50 21.75
N LEU A 89 -13.32 17.16 22.68
CA LEU A 89 -11.94 16.83 22.42
C LEU A 89 -11.93 15.90 21.20
N LEU A 90 -11.21 16.29 20.15
CA LEU A 90 -10.93 15.44 19.01
C LEU A 90 -10.37 14.12 19.55
N GLN A 91 -11.23 13.11 19.69
CA GLN A 91 -10.81 11.77 20.05
C GLN A 91 -10.19 11.20 18.78
N GLY A 92 -8.88 11.06 18.81
CA GLY A 92 -8.11 10.45 17.74
C GLY A 92 -7.62 9.08 18.19
N GLU A 93 -7.76 8.10 17.32
CA GLU A 93 -7.24 6.76 17.49
C GLU A 93 -6.12 6.57 16.49
N SER A 94 -4.97 6.13 16.99
CA SER A 94 -3.79 5.82 16.18
C SER A 94 -3.47 4.34 16.33
N TYR A 95 -3.38 3.62 15.22
CA TYR A 95 -3.18 2.17 15.27
C TYR A 95 -2.44 1.65 14.03
N PRO A 96 -1.70 0.55 14.17
CA PRO A 96 -1.08 -0.11 13.03
C PRO A 96 -2.12 -0.94 12.28
N PHE A 97 -2.00 -1.01 10.96
CA PHE A 97 -2.88 -1.81 10.11
C PHE A 97 -2.11 -2.66 9.10
N ARG A 98 -2.76 -3.75 8.70
CA ARG A 98 -2.43 -4.54 7.53
C ARG A 98 -3.65 -4.62 6.62
N ILE A 99 -3.49 -4.36 5.34
CA ILE A 99 -4.51 -4.54 4.33
C ILE A 99 -4.09 -5.71 3.45
N ASP A 100 -4.93 -6.74 3.33
CA ASP A 100 -4.77 -7.84 2.37
C ASP A 100 -5.88 -7.73 1.32
N GLY A 101 -5.58 -7.20 0.13
CA GLY A 101 -6.62 -6.91 -0.85
C GLY A 101 -7.66 -5.96 -0.25
N ASP A 102 -8.89 -6.43 0.00
CA ASP A 102 -9.99 -5.61 0.54
C ASP A 102 -10.22 -5.76 2.06
N GLN A 103 -9.41 -6.54 2.77
CA GLN A 103 -9.57 -6.77 4.20
C GLN A 103 -8.55 -5.97 5.01
N ILE A 104 -9.00 -5.12 5.95
CA ILE A 104 -8.12 -4.56 6.98
C ILE A 104 -8.01 -5.54 8.16
N ARG A 105 -6.82 -5.60 8.74
CA ARG A 105 -6.54 -6.24 10.02
C ARG A 105 -5.83 -5.24 10.89
N VAL A 106 -6.36 -5.06 12.09
CA VAL A 106 -5.79 -4.23 13.14
C VAL A 106 -5.58 -5.13 14.36
N PRO A 107 -4.50 -4.96 15.14
CA PRO A 107 -4.35 -5.67 16.38
C PRO A 107 -5.44 -5.22 17.37
N GLY A 108 -5.89 -6.12 18.23
CA GLY A 108 -6.78 -5.79 19.32
C GLY A 108 -6.06 -5.00 20.43
N ASP A 109 -6.84 -4.44 21.35
CA ASP A 109 -6.30 -3.61 22.43
C ASP A 109 -5.77 -4.42 23.62
N GLY A 110 -4.93 -3.75 24.43
CA GLY A 110 -4.50 -4.24 25.73
C GLY A 110 -3.65 -5.50 25.65
N GLY A 111 -4.03 -6.55 26.38
CA GLY A 111 -3.23 -7.78 26.50
C GLY A 111 -3.12 -8.61 25.20
N ALA A 112 -4.00 -8.37 24.22
CA ALA A 112 -3.96 -9.04 22.92
C ALA A 112 -3.03 -8.34 21.92
N TYR A 113 -2.72 -7.05 22.14
CA TYR A 113 -2.01 -6.22 21.17
C TYR A 113 -0.67 -6.81 20.73
N GLU A 114 0.17 -7.23 21.68
CA GLU A 114 1.50 -7.80 21.35
C GLU A 114 1.42 -9.15 20.64
N GLU A 115 0.39 -9.95 20.90
CA GLU A 115 0.18 -11.24 20.23
C GLU A 115 -0.30 -11.01 18.80
N ASP A 116 -1.31 -10.16 18.63
CA ASP A 116 -1.86 -9.80 17.33
C ASP A 116 -0.82 -9.09 16.45
N LEU A 117 0.03 -8.23 17.02
CA LEU A 117 1.15 -7.64 16.28
C LEU A 117 2.09 -8.72 15.71
N LYS A 118 2.32 -9.80 16.45
CA LYS A 118 3.18 -10.89 16.00
C LYS A 118 2.52 -11.71 14.89
N GLU A 119 1.21 -11.86 14.92
CA GLU A 119 0.46 -12.59 13.89
C GLU A 119 0.24 -11.77 12.61
N ILE A 120 -0.06 -10.47 12.77
CA ILE A 120 -0.43 -9.59 11.67
C ILE A 120 0.82 -9.12 10.93
N PHE A 121 1.89 -8.76 11.65
CA PHE A 121 3.07 -8.11 11.09
C PHE A 121 4.33 -9.00 11.08
N PRO A 122 5.13 -8.93 10.01
CA PRO A 122 6.43 -9.57 9.98
C PRO A 122 7.37 -8.90 11.00
N GLU A 123 8.32 -9.69 11.52
CA GLU A 123 9.16 -9.31 12.67
C GLU A 123 9.93 -8.00 12.47
N ASP A 124 10.37 -7.73 11.25
CA ASP A 124 11.14 -6.55 10.88
C ASP A 124 10.33 -5.25 10.86
N LEU A 125 9.00 -5.32 10.69
CA LEU A 125 8.12 -4.15 10.77
C LEU A 125 7.65 -3.84 12.20
N ARG A 126 7.79 -4.79 13.14
CA ARG A 126 7.36 -4.59 14.53
C ARG A 126 8.13 -3.46 15.22
N ALA A 127 9.42 -3.34 14.93
CA ALA A 127 10.23 -2.24 15.46
C ALA A 127 9.74 -0.87 14.97
N ALA A 128 9.35 -0.76 13.70
CA ALA A 128 8.79 0.49 13.15
C ALA A 128 7.43 0.83 13.79
N ILE A 129 6.60 -0.19 14.04
CA ILE A 129 5.31 -0.02 14.73
C ILE A 129 5.50 0.41 16.18
N GLU A 130 6.48 -0.18 16.89
CA GLU A 130 6.85 0.23 18.25
C GLU A 130 7.35 1.67 18.29
N GLU A 131 8.14 2.11 17.31
CA GLU A 131 8.61 3.49 17.21
C GLU A 131 7.44 4.48 17.02
N HIS A 132 6.47 4.13 16.19
CA HIS A 132 5.26 4.94 15.99
C HIS A 132 4.33 4.94 17.21
N SER A 133 4.19 3.80 17.90
CA SER A 133 3.28 3.68 19.04
C SER A 133 3.77 4.39 20.30
N VAL A 134 5.09 4.47 20.50
CA VAL A 134 5.69 5.12 21.67
C VAL A 134 5.77 6.64 21.47
N GLY A 135 5.58 7.13 20.24
CA GLY A 135 5.85 8.50 19.86
C GLY A 135 7.35 8.77 19.95
N LEU A 136 8.01 9.00 18.81
CA LEU A 136 9.31 9.68 18.86
C LEU A 136 9.15 11.04 19.59
N PRO A 137 10.17 11.43 20.38
CA PRO A 137 10.09 12.24 21.61
C PRO A 137 9.39 13.60 21.54
#